data_AF-A0A4Y7K202-F1
#
_entry.id   AF-A0A4Y7K202-F1
#
_cell.length_a   1.000
_cell.length_b   1.000
_cell.length_c   1.000
_cell.angle_alpha   90.00
_cell.angle_beta   90.00
_cell.angle_gamma   90.00
#
_symmetry.space_group_name_H-M   'P 1'
#
loop_
_entity.id
_entity.type
_entity.pdbx_description
1 polymer ?
#
loop_
_entity_poly.entity_id
_entity_poly.type
_entity_poly.pdbx_seq_one_letter_code
_entity_poly.pdbx_strand_id
1 'polypeptide(L)'
;MRLNSNPQLIMLLCASVVVSFAVISSSATSTEAYPSDTYKAWSSDGEAEITMELVPPRREVHGGGRIIDISHTFRSTMPKWGSSEGLGQFLTIHDGDSMNNGSNANFSEMKLPIHTGTHVDAPGHVFDHYFDAGFDVDTLDLDVLNGIHLSLTP
;
A
#
# COMPACT_ATOMS: atom_id res chain seq x y z
N MET A 1 -7.76 -25.37 -52.29
CA MET A 1 -6.46 -25.52 -51.60
C MET A 1 -6.73 -26.26 -50.30
N ARG A 2 -6.37 -27.55 -50.18
CA ARG A 2 -6.61 -28.32 -48.94
C ARG A 2 -5.52 -27.97 -47.94
N LEU A 3 -5.90 -27.35 -46.81
CA LEU A 3 -5.00 -27.16 -45.68
C LEU A 3 -4.66 -28.53 -45.11
N ASN A 4 -3.39 -28.92 -45.22
CA ASN A 4 -2.90 -30.19 -44.68
C ASN A 4 -2.65 -29.97 -43.18
N SER A 5 -3.67 -30.19 -42.37
CA SER A 5 -3.58 -30.05 -40.92
C SER A 5 -2.71 -31.18 -40.37
N ASN A 6 -1.46 -30.89 -40.00
CA ASN A 6 -0.58 -31.86 -39.36
C ASN A 6 -0.97 -31.99 -37.87
N PRO A 7 -1.59 -33.11 -37.45
CA PRO A 7 -2.14 -33.25 -36.10
C PRO A 7 -1.05 -33.20 -35.02
N GLN A 8 0.20 -33.53 -35.36
CA GLN A 8 1.32 -33.42 -34.41
C GLN A 8 1.72 -31.97 -34.16
N LEU A 9 1.64 -31.11 -35.17
CA LEU A 9 1.93 -29.68 -35.03
C LEU A 9 0.86 -28.98 -34.17
N ILE A 10 -0.41 -29.37 -34.33
CA ILE A 10 -1.53 -28.87 -33.52
C ILE A 10 -1.37 -29.31 -32.05
N MET A 11 -1.05 -30.59 -31.82
CA MET A 11 -0.78 -31.10 -30.47
C MET A 11 0.40 -30.39 -29.79
N LEU A 12 1.48 -30.11 -30.52
CA LEU A 12 2.63 -29.37 -29.97
C LEU A 12 2.27 -27.94 -29.57
N LEU A 13 1.49 -27.25 -30.41
CA LEU A 13 0.98 -25.89 -30.14
C LEU A 13 0.04 -25.87 -28.94
N CYS A 14 -0.88 -26.83 -28.83
CA CYS A 14 -1.75 -26.97 -27.67
C CYS A 14 -0.95 -27.26 -26.39
N ALA A 15 0.03 -28.16 -26.45
CA ALA A 15 0.88 -28.47 -25.31
C ALA A 15 1.71 -27.25 -24.87
N SER A 16 2.27 -26.47 -25.80
CA SER A 16 2.99 -25.24 -25.45
C SER A 16 2.09 -24.19 -24.80
N VAL A 17 0.87 -24.00 -25.32
CA VAL A 17 -0.09 -23.04 -24.75
C VAL A 17 -0.53 -23.47 -23.34
N VAL A 18 -0.76 -24.77 -23.11
CA VAL A 18 -1.14 -25.31 -21.78
C VAL A 18 0.02 -25.20 -20.79
N VAL A 19 1.26 -25.46 -21.19
CA VAL A 19 2.45 -25.26 -20.34
C VAL A 19 2.64 -23.78 -20.00
N SER A 20 2.46 -22.87 -20.96
CA SER A 20 2.52 -21.43 -20.70
C SER A 20 1.43 -20.96 -19.73
N PHE A 21 0.21 -21.49 -19.84
CA PHE A 21 -0.87 -21.17 -18.89
C PHE A 21 -0.59 -21.72 -17.48
N ALA A 22 -0.06 -22.94 -17.37
CA ALA A 22 0.23 -23.56 -16.08
C ALA A 22 1.37 -22.84 -15.32
N VAL A 23 2.38 -22.32 -16.01
CA VAL A 23 3.49 -21.56 -15.39
C VAL A 23 3.02 -20.19 -14.88
N ILE A 24 1.97 -19.61 -15.45
CA ILE A 24 1.42 -18.31 -14.99
C ILE A 24 0.56 -18.47 -13.72
N SER A 25 -0.04 -19.64 -13.48
CA SER A 25 -0.96 -19.87 -12.35
C SER A 25 -0.29 -20.16 -11.00
N SER A 26 1.02 -20.40 -10.95
CA SER A 26 1.70 -20.90 -9.73
C SER A 26 2.25 -19.83 -8.78
N SER A 27 2.07 -18.54 -9.07
CA SER A 27 2.61 -17.45 -8.25
C SER A 27 1.61 -16.96 -7.20
N ALA A 28 1.03 -17.88 -6.41
CA ALA A 28 0.34 -17.48 -5.18
C ALA A 28 1.42 -17.16 -4.14
N THR A 29 1.97 -15.94 -4.18
CA THR A 29 2.88 -15.47 -3.14
C THR A 29 2.04 -15.30 -1.88
N SER A 30 2.24 -16.11 -0.85
CA SER A 30 1.73 -15.80 0.48
C SER A 30 2.32 -14.45 0.87
N THR A 31 1.47 -13.41 0.95
CA THR A 31 1.94 -12.10 1.37
C THR A 31 2.24 -12.18 2.87
N GLU A 32 3.52 -12.08 3.25
CA GLU A 32 3.90 -11.95 4.65
C GLU A 32 3.44 -10.62 5.28
N ALA A 33 2.75 -9.74 4.52
CA ALA A 33 2.29 -8.46 5.03
C ALA A 33 1.27 -8.59 6.17
N TYR A 34 0.54 -9.72 6.24
CA TYR A 34 -0.48 -9.96 7.27
C TYR A 34 -0.37 -11.37 7.85
N PRO A 35 -0.70 -11.56 9.13
CA PRO A 35 -0.87 -12.90 9.70
C PRO A 35 -1.87 -13.70 8.86
N SER A 36 -1.53 -14.95 8.51
CA SER A 36 -2.42 -15.80 7.70
C SER A 36 -3.65 -16.25 8.50
N ASP A 37 -4.79 -16.44 7.84
CA ASP A 37 -6.01 -16.98 8.47
C ASP A 37 -5.82 -18.37 9.09
N THR A 38 -4.80 -19.11 8.64
CA THR A 38 -4.34 -20.37 9.24
C THR A 38 -3.96 -20.24 10.72
N TYR A 39 -3.63 -19.03 11.21
CA TYR A 39 -3.41 -18.78 12.64
C TYR A 39 -4.70 -18.83 13.48
N LYS A 40 -5.87 -18.57 12.88
CA LYS A 40 -7.16 -18.71 13.60
C LYS A 40 -7.63 -20.16 13.71
N ALA A 41 -7.12 -21.06 12.87
CA ALA A 41 -7.56 -22.45 12.80
C ALA A 41 -6.87 -23.40 13.80
N TRP A 42 -5.82 -22.96 14.50
CA TRP A 42 -5.11 -23.81 15.49
C TRP A 42 -5.58 -23.63 16.94
N SER A 43 -6.60 -22.81 17.21
CA SER A 43 -7.14 -22.62 18.57
C SER A 43 -8.45 -23.37 18.79
N SER A 44 -8.51 -24.64 18.39
CA SER A 44 -9.44 -25.59 18.99
C SER A 44 -8.64 -26.48 19.92
N ASP A 45 -8.99 -26.45 21.20
CA ASP A 45 -8.47 -27.30 22.28
C ASP A 45 -7.25 -26.73 23.03
N GLY A 46 -7.51 -25.71 23.85
CA GLY A 46 -7.08 -25.70 25.26
C GLY A 46 -5.58 -25.66 25.61
N GLU A 47 -4.65 -25.40 24.70
CA GLU A 47 -3.22 -25.35 25.03
C GLU A 47 -2.51 -24.11 24.48
N ALA A 48 -1.78 -23.44 25.38
CA ALA A 48 -0.89 -22.28 25.23
C ALA A 48 -1.13 -21.34 24.04
N GLU A 49 -1.68 -20.15 24.33
CA GLU A 49 -1.58 -18.99 23.46
C GLU A 49 -0.10 -18.74 23.15
N ILE A 50 0.32 -19.09 21.93
CA ILE A 50 1.62 -18.69 21.43
C ILE A 50 1.53 -17.18 21.25
N THR A 51 1.96 -16.42 22.26
CA THR A 51 2.06 -14.96 22.20
C THR A 51 3.24 -14.59 21.29
N MET A 52 3.09 -14.82 19.99
CA MET A 52 3.96 -14.17 19.01
C MET A 52 3.62 -12.69 19.00
N GLU A 53 4.63 -11.85 19.25
CA GLU A 53 4.48 -10.40 19.13
C GLU A 53 4.08 -10.06 17.68
N LEU A 54 2.89 -9.49 17.51
CA LEU A 54 2.37 -9.08 16.20
C LEU A 54 3.06 -7.79 15.77
N VAL A 55 4.24 -7.91 15.17
CA VAL A 55 4.98 -6.79 14.57
C VAL A 55 4.79 -6.81 13.06
N PRO A 56 4.10 -5.80 12.46
CA PRO A 56 3.97 -5.72 11.01
C PRO A 56 5.34 -5.58 10.34
N PRO A 57 5.68 -6.41 9.33
CA PRO A 57 6.94 -6.26 8.62
C PRO A 57 6.92 -4.96 7.81
N ARG A 58 7.85 -4.05 8.10
CA ARG A 58 8.10 -2.86 7.26
C ARG A 58 9.03 -3.22 6.11
N ARG A 59 8.57 -2.95 4.88
CA ARG A 59 9.34 -3.15 3.65
C ARG A 59 9.20 -1.89 2.81
N GLU A 60 10.31 -1.45 2.22
CA GLU A 60 10.31 -0.34 1.25
C GLU A 60 10.15 -0.86 -0.17
N VAL A 61 10.42 -2.15 -0.42
CA VAL A 61 10.42 -2.74 -1.76
C VAL A 61 9.44 -3.90 -1.83
N HIS A 62 8.52 -3.82 -2.79
CA HIS A 62 7.42 -4.77 -3.00
C HIS A 62 7.38 -5.28 -4.44
N GLY A 63 6.61 -6.35 -4.66
CA GLY A 63 6.32 -6.87 -6.00
C GLY A 63 7.55 -7.32 -6.80
N GLY A 64 8.61 -7.77 -6.10
CA GLY A 64 9.87 -8.19 -6.71
C GLY A 64 10.75 -7.03 -7.19
N GLY A 65 10.69 -5.86 -6.55
CA GLY A 65 11.47 -4.68 -6.94
C GLY A 65 10.73 -3.67 -7.81
N ARG A 66 9.47 -3.98 -8.19
CA ARG A 66 8.67 -3.12 -9.07
C ARG A 66 8.03 -1.93 -8.37
N ILE A 67 7.77 -2.06 -7.07
CA ILE A 67 7.10 -1.04 -6.28
C ILE A 67 8.05 -0.66 -5.16
N ILE A 68 8.37 0.63 -5.06
CA ILE A 68 9.20 1.20 -4.00
C ILE A 68 8.31 2.16 -3.23
N ASP A 69 8.10 1.91 -1.94
CA ASP A 69 7.41 2.83 -1.04
C ASP A 69 8.36 3.97 -0.67
N ILE A 70 8.01 5.18 -1.07
CA ILE A 70 8.75 6.42 -0.79
C ILE A 70 8.13 7.22 0.38
N SER A 71 7.18 6.61 1.09
CA SER A 71 6.42 7.25 2.16
C SER A 71 7.15 7.14 3.48
N HIS A 72 7.26 8.25 4.20
CA HIS A 72 7.68 8.21 5.60
C HIS A 72 6.48 7.93 6.50
N THR A 73 6.64 7.02 7.46
CA THR A 73 5.62 6.78 8.49
C THR A 73 5.37 8.03 9.32
N PHE A 74 4.12 8.42 9.52
CA PHE A 74 3.75 9.46 10.49
C PHE A 74 4.14 9.05 11.91
N ARG A 75 4.81 9.97 12.61
CA ARG A 75 5.28 9.78 13.99
C ARG A 75 5.08 11.08 14.75
N SER A 76 4.76 10.98 16.04
CA SER A 76 4.65 12.15 16.91
C SER A 76 5.94 12.97 16.96
N THR A 77 7.09 12.34 16.75
CA THR A 77 8.41 12.99 16.74
C THR A 77 8.86 13.50 15.37
N MET A 78 8.07 13.30 14.30
CA MET A 78 8.52 13.69 12.98
C MET A 78 8.64 15.21 12.86
N PRO A 79 9.60 15.72 12.06
CA PRO A 79 9.75 17.15 11.85
C PRO A 79 8.47 17.80 11.33
N LYS A 80 8.18 18.99 11.84
CA LYS A 80 7.09 19.85 11.40
C LYS A 80 7.67 21.20 11.00
N TRP A 81 7.27 21.70 9.83
CA TRP A 81 7.75 22.99 9.34
C TRP A 81 7.49 24.12 10.35
N GLY A 82 8.49 24.99 10.56
CA GLY A 82 8.38 26.15 11.44
C GLY A 82 8.32 25.81 12.94
N SER A 83 8.61 24.57 13.33
CA SER A 83 8.57 24.10 14.72
C SER A 83 9.86 23.36 15.07
N SER A 84 10.42 23.63 16.25
CA SER A 84 11.47 22.79 16.86
C SER A 84 10.91 21.54 17.53
N GLU A 85 9.60 21.52 17.77
CA GLU A 85 8.87 20.37 18.28
C GLU A 85 8.40 19.49 17.11
N GLY A 86 8.29 18.19 17.36
CA GLY A 86 7.71 17.26 16.39
C GLY A 86 6.21 17.49 16.18
N LEU A 87 5.57 16.59 15.43
CA LEU A 87 4.13 16.65 15.15
C LEU A 87 3.23 16.56 16.41
N GLY A 88 3.70 15.93 17.49
CA GLY A 88 2.94 15.74 18.72
C GLY A 88 1.82 14.70 18.59
N GLN A 89 0.74 14.88 19.34
CA GLN A 89 -0.45 14.04 19.25
C GLN A 89 -1.18 14.35 17.94
N PHE A 90 -1.16 13.41 16.99
CA PHE A 90 -1.78 13.58 15.68
C PHE A 90 -2.87 12.57 15.35
N LEU A 91 -2.90 11.41 16.04
CA LEU A 91 -3.85 10.31 15.81
C LEU A 91 -4.56 9.97 17.11
N THR A 92 -5.86 10.21 17.19
CA THR A 92 -6.65 9.97 18.40
C THR A 92 -7.65 8.85 18.14
N ILE A 93 -7.81 7.92 19.08
CA ILE A 93 -8.95 7.02 19.17
C ILE A 93 -9.76 7.49 20.37
N HIS A 94 -11.02 7.85 20.17
CA HIS A 94 -11.86 8.38 21.24
C HIS A 94 -12.38 7.25 22.17
N ASP A 95 -12.79 7.63 23.38
CA ASP A 95 -13.37 6.68 24.33
C ASP A 95 -14.67 6.09 23.76
N GLY A 96 -14.81 4.76 23.83
CA GLY A 96 -15.92 4.02 23.23
C GLY A 96 -15.72 3.61 21.76
N ASP A 97 -14.74 4.19 21.07
CA ASP A 97 -14.45 3.94 19.65
C ASP A 97 -13.32 2.92 19.41
N SER A 98 -12.81 2.31 20.48
CA SER A 98 -11.79 1.26 20.43
C SER A 98 -12.41 -0.13 20.55
N MET A 99 -11.90 -1.10 19.79
CA MET A 99 -12.26 -2.51 19.97
C MET A 99 -11.90 -3.04 21.36
N ASN A 100 -10.85 -2.48 21.99
CA ASN A 100 -10.51 -2.81 23.37
C ASN A 100 -11.58 -2.34 24.37
N ASN A 101 -12.43 -1.40 23.97
CA ASN A 101 -13.53 -0.85 24.75
C ASN A 101 -14.90 -1.33 24.25
N GLY A 102 -14.94 -2.41 23.45
CA GLY A 102 -16.19 -3.04 22.98
C GLY A 102 -16.76 -2.48 21.68
N SER A 103 -16.07 -1.57 20.99
CA SER A 103 -16.45 -1.16 19.63
C SER A 103 -16.27 -2.32 18.63
N ASN A 104 -17.04 -2.29 17.54
CA ASN A 104 -16.90 -3.26 16.44
C ASN A 104 -15.67 -3.00 15.56
N ALA A 105 -15.05 -1.82 15.68
CA ALA A 105 -13.86 -1.40 14.94
C ALA A 105 -13.10 -0.33 15.73
N ASN A 106 -11.84 -0.08 15.40
CA ASN A 106 -11.11 1.07 15.92
C ASN A 106 -11.40 2.29 15.04
N PHE A 107 -12.15 3.26 15.55
CA PHE A 107 -12.36 4.54 14.87
C PHE A 107 -11.33 5.56 15.35
N SER A 108 -10.66 6.23 14.40
CA SER A 108 -9.61 7.19 14.70
C SER A 108 -9.78 8.51 13.96
N GLU A 109 -9.38 9.60 14.60
CA GLU A 109 -9.24 10.94 14.03
C GLU A 109 -7.77 11.26 13.80
N MET A 110 -7.45 11.88 12.66
CA MET A 110 -6.15 12.48 12.42
C MET A 110 -6.24 14.00 12.29
N LYS A 111 -5.35 14.73 12.96
CA LYS A 111 -5.21 16.18 12.83
C LYS A 111 -3.80 16.55 12.39
N LEU A 112 -3.66 16.99 11.15
CA LEU A 112 -2.38 17.25 10.50
C LEU A 112 -2.40 18.59 9.76
N PRO A 113 -1.32 19.39 9.79
CA PRO A 113 -1.04 20.36 8.73
C PRO A 113 -0.96 19.65 7.38
N ILE A 114 -1.47 20.26 6.30
CA ILE A 114 -1.50 19.63 4.97
C ILE A 114 -0.10 19.31 4.41
N HIS A 115 0.93 20.06 4.83
CA HIS A 115 2.34 19.83 4.48
C HIS A 115 3.08 18.99 5.54
N THR A 116 2.51 17.85 5.94
CA THR A 116 3.13 16.94 6.91
C THR A 116 3.67 15.69 6.23
N GLY A 117 4.93 15.33 6.48
CA GLY A 117 5.53 14.09 5.98
C GLY A 117 5.74 14.08 4.46
N THR A 118 5.70 12.89 3.85
CA THR A 118 5.66 12.77 2.38
C THR A 118 4.28 13.27 1.91
N HIS A 119 4.24 14.33 1.11
CA HIS A 119 3.00 15.00 0.70
C HIS A 119 3.09 15.54 -0.74
N VAL A 120 1.98 16.11 -1.23
CA VAL A 120 1.84 16.72 -2.56
C VAL A 120 1.41 18.18 -2.39
N ASP A 121 2.09 19.09 -3.10
CA ASP A 121 1.73 20.50 -3.16
C ASP A 121 1.02 20.81 -4.48
N ALA A 122 -0.18 21.40 -4.40
CA ALA A 122 -0.91 21.90 -5.57
C ALA A 122 -0.47 23.34 -5.92
N PRO A 123 -0.74 23.85 -7.13
CA PRO A 123 -0.40 25.22 -7.51
C PRO A 123 -0.93 26.30 -6.56
N GLY A 124 -2.15 26.09 -6.00
CA GLY A 124 -2.73 26.96 -4.98
C GLY A 124 -1.91 27.06 -3.69
N HIS A 125 -0.98 26.14 -3.42
CA HIS A 125 -0.06 26.24 -2.28
C HIS A 125 0.83 27.49 -2.36
N VAL A 126 1.30 27.83 -3.56
CA VAL A 126 2.35 28.85 -3.76
C VAL A 126 1.77 30.15 -4.31
N PHE A 127 0.71 30.08 -5.11
CA PHE A 127 0.15 31.22 -5.83
C PHE A 127 -1.28 31.53 -5.40
N ASP A 128 -1.45 32.69 -4.76
CA ASP A 128 -2.72 33.16 -4.18
C ASP A 128 -3.89 33.17 -5.19
N HIS A 129 -3.65 33.66 -6.41
CA HIS A 129 -4.68 33.67 -7.45
C HIS A 129 -5.10 32.28 -7.92
N TYR A 130 -4.25 31.25 -7.74
CA TYR A 130 -4.61 29.87 -8.02
C TYR A 130 -5.36 29.24 -6.85
N PHE A 131 -5.05 29.63 -5.62
CA PHE A 131 -5.83 29.26 -4.44
C PHE A 131 -7.28 29.76 -4.56
N ASP A 132 -7.46 31.05 -4.85
CA ASP A 132 -8.78 31.66 -5.03
C ASP A 132 -9.57 31.04 -6.20
N ALA A 133 -8.86 30.58 -7.23
CA ALA A 133 -9.47 29.92 -8.39
C ALA A 133 -9.70 28.41 -8.20
N GLY A 134 -9.35 27.84 -7.04
CA GLY A 134 -9.60 26.44 -6.69
C GLY A 134 -8.65 25.44 -7.34
N PHE A 135 -7.42 25.83 -7.69
CA PHE A 135 -6.38 24.90 -8.18
C PHE A 135 -5.76 24.11 -7.02
N ASP A 136 -6.61 23.33 -6.36
CA ASP A 136 -6.30 22.48 -5.20
C ASP A 136 -5.96 21.05 -5.64
N VAL A 137 -5.54 20.22 -4.68
CA VAL A 137 -5.09 18.83 -4.93
C VAL A 137 -6.15 17.94 -5.61
N ASP A 138 -7.43 18.24 -5.42
CA ASP A 138 -8.56 17.52 -6.05
C ASP A 138 -8.80 17.92 -7.50
N THR A 139 -8.11 18.96 -8.00
CA THR A 139 -8.15 19.39 -9.40
C THR A 139 -6.95 18.95 -10.22
N LEU A 140 -5.96 18.28 -9.60
CA LEU A 140 -4.78 17.78 -10.30
C LEU A 140 -5.16 16.68 -11.29
N ASP A 141 -4.59 16.75 -12.49
CA ASP A 141 -4.73 15.71 -13.50
C ASP A 141 -4.06 14.40 -13.01
N LEU A 142 -4.76 13.27 -13.13
CA LEU A 142 -4.24 11.97 -12.73
C LEU A 142 -3.03 11.54 -13.59
N ASP A 143 -2.90 12.05 -14.81
CA ASP A 143 -1.72 11.83 -15.65
C ASP A 143 -0.48 12.54 -15.08
N VAL A 144 -0.66 13.63 -14.31
CA VAL A 144 0.44 14.29 -13.59
C VAL A 144 0.87 13.45 -12.38
N LEU A 145 -0.07 12.79 -11.71
CA LEU A 145 0.20 11.93 -10.56
C LEU A 145 0.78 10.57 -10.94
N ASN A 146 0.71 10.18 -12.23
CA ASN A 146 1.20 8.92 -12.74
C ASN A 146 2.13 9.15 -13.95
N GLY A 147 3.43 9.29 -13.71
CA GLY A 147 4.39 9.60 -14.77
C GLY A 147 5.74 8.91 -14.63
N ILE A 148 6.57 9.08 -15.66
CA ILE A 148 7.97 8.66 -15.62
C ILE A 148 8.73 9.68 -14.78
N HIS A 149 9.38 9.21 -13.72
CA HIS A 149 10.29 10.01 -12.91
C HIS A 149 11.73 9.68 -13.26
N LEU A 150 12.57 10.72 -13.35
CA LEU A 150 14.02 10.58 -13.45
C LEU A 150 14.65 10.80 -12.07
N SER A 151 15.29 9.76 -11.53
CA SER A 151 16.13 9.90 -10.34
C SER A 151 17.53 10.32 -10.75
N LEU A 152 18.02 11.43 -10.20
CA LEU A 152 19.43 11.81 -10.33
C LEU A 152 20.18 11.24 -9.12
N THR A 153 21.07 10.29 -9.36
CA THR A 153 22.02 9.84 -8.34
C THR A 153 23.20 10.82 -8.31
N PRO A 154 23.68 11.22 -7.12
CA PRO A 154 24.85 12.10 -6.97
C PRO A 154 26.13 11.50 -7.58
#